data_AF-A0A9W4SGQ8-F1
#
_entry.id   AF-A0A9W4SGQ8-F1
#
_cell.length_a   1.000
_cell.length_b   1.000
_cell.length_c   1.000
_cell.angle_alpha   90.00
_cell.angle_beta   90.00
_cell.angle_gamma   90.00
#
_symmetry.space_group_name_H-M   'P 1'
#
loop_
_entity.id
_entity.type
_entity.pdbx_description
1 polymer ?
#
loop_
_entity_poly.entity_id
_entity_poly.type
_entity_poly.pdbx_seq_one_letter_code
_entity_poly.pdbx_strand_id
1 'polypeptide(L)'
;MVESPTQVTEDFMDTDETRQQSFVELDFDTLVIEDNREIITSERMTLFQEHLNRITSIPPYENSISFDVLIQEINNNLPENQAYTSEEVNAALKKMQDRNKLMISNEDNMVYLI
;
A
#
# COMPACT_ATOMS: atom_id res chain seq x y z
N MET A 1 16.65 46.31 35.44
CA MET A 1 16.05 45.41 36.44
C MET A 1 14.76 46.06 36.91
N VAL A 2 13.61 45.51 36.52
CA VAL A 2 12.38 45.35 37.32
C VAL A 2 11.41 44.48 36.51
N GLU A 3 10.73 43.60 37.23
CA GLU A 3 9.99 42.41 36.80
C GLU A 3 8.53 42.70 36.38
N SER A 4 7.91 41.74 35.69
CA SER A 4 6.53 41.63 35.16
C SER A 4 5.43 41.71 36.26
N PRO A 5 4.10 41.85 35.97
CA PRO A 5 3.27 40.74 35.41
C PRO A 5 1.96 41.07 34.62
N THR A 6 1.55 40.09 33.78
CA THR A 6 0.21 39.53 33.48
C THR A 6 -1.00 40.42 33.08
N GLN A 7 -1.55 40.18 31.87
CA GLN A 7 -2.96 39.82 31.73
C GLN A 7 -3.26 39.00 30.47
N VAL A 8 -3.98 37.91 30.72
CA VAL A 8 -4.36 36.79 29.87
C VAL A 8 -5.50 37.24 28.95
N THR A 9 -5.43 36.90 27.66
CA THR A 9 -6.62 36.86 26.81
C THR A 9 -6.87 35.40 26.44
N GLU A 10 -7.81 34.79 27.16
CA GLU A 10 -8.49 33.58 26.76
C GLU A 10 -9.40 33.89 25.57
N ASP A 11 -9.25 33.16 24.47
CA ASP A 11 -10.36 32.59 23.68
C ASP A 11 -9.75 31.73 22.56
N PHE A 12 -9.30 30.53 22.89
CA PHE A 12 -9.08 29.48 21.89
C PHE A 12 -10.30 28.58 21.93
N MET A 13 -11.26 28.90 21.07
CA MET A 13 -12.34 27.99 20.72
C MET A 13 -11.75 26.71 20.13
N ASP A 14 -12.29 25.62 20.66
CA ASP A 14 -12.07 24.22 20.33
C ASP A 14 -12.43 23.89 18.87
N THR A 15 -11.97 22.70 18.46
CA THR A 15 -12.36 21.93 17.25
C THR A 15 -11.97 22.50 15.87
N ASP A 16 -11.07 21.81 15.17
CA ASP A 16 -11.51 20.85 14.14
C ASP A 16 -10.35 19.99 13.59
N GLU A 17 -10.50 18.68 13.78
CA GLU A 17 -9.95 17.57 12.97
C GLU A 17 -8.54 17.72 12.34
N THR A 18 -7.51 17.50 13.15
CA THR A 18 -6.28 16.89 12.63
C THR A 18 -6.62 15.46 12.18
N ARG A 19 -6.93 15.34 10.88
CA ARG A 19 -6.94 14.08 10.14
C ARG A 19 -5.80 13.21 10.64
N GLN A 20 -6.18 12.10 11.27
CA GLN A 20 -5.30 11.00 11.59
C GLN A 20 -4.69 10.50 10.28
N GLN A 21 -3.55 11.07 9.91
CA GLN A 21 -2.61 10.39 9.04
C GLN A 21 -2.04 9.29 9.92
N SER A 22 -2.65 8.10 9.87
CA SER A 22 -2.06 6.87 10.39
C SER A 22 -0.72 6.69 9.69
N PHE A 23 0.32 7.23 10.32
CA PHE A 23 1.69 6.89 10.05
C PHE A 23 1.82 5.44 10.51
N VAL A 24 1.79 4.49 9.56
CA VAL A 24 2.20 3.13 9.85
C VAL A 24 3.68 3.23 10.15
N GLU A 25 4.03 3.20 11.42
CA GLU A 25 5.40 3.06 11.89
C GLU A 25 5.86 1.69 11.40
N LEU A 26 6.51 1.68 10.23
CA LEU A 26 7.13 0.48 9.66
C LEU A 26 8.31 0.13 10.56
N ASP A 27 8.08 -0.76 11.52
CA ASP A 27 9.12 -1.44 12.28
C ASP A 27 10.04 -2.18 11.29
N PHE A 28 11.18 -1.55 10.98
CA PHE A 28 12.25 -2.05 10.11
C PHE A 28 13.06 -3.21 10.73
N ASP A 29 12.42 -4.06 11.53
CA ASP A 29 13.09 -5.11 12.30
C ASP A 29 12.53 -6.50 11.98
N THR A 30 12.59 -6.87 10.71
CA THR A 30 12.46 -8.29 10.33
C THR A 30 13.40 -8.63 9.18
N LEU A 31 14.69 -8.70 9.50
CA LEU A 31 15.69 -9.45 8.73
C LEU A 31 15.35 -10.95 8.79
N VAL A 32 14.43 -11.41 7.93
CA VAL A 32 14.30 -12.83 7.62
C VAL A 32 15.30 -13.14 6.50
N ILE A 33 16.47 -13.65 6.89
CA ILE A 33 17.40 -14.30 5.96
C ILE A 33 17.05 -15.78 5.97
N GLU A 34 16.22 -16.23 5.02
CA GLU A 34 16.18 -17.62 4.58
C GLU A 34 16.38 -17.69 3.06
N ASP A 35 17.31 -18.55 2.68
CA ASP A 35 17.93 -18.72 1.37
C ASP A 35 16.89 -19.17 0.31
N ASN A 36 16.41 -18.28 -0.58
CA ASN A 36 15.75 -18.59 -1.88
C ASN A 36 15.22 -17.32 -2.58
N ARG A 37 16.09 -16.41 -3.08
CA ARG A 37 15.78 -15.20 -3.89
C ARG A 37 14.28 -14.85 -4.00
N GLU A 38 13.66 -14.45 -2.89
CA GLU A 38 12.27 -14.01 -2.94
C GLU A 38 12.25 -12.69 -3.67
N ILE A 39 11.69 -12.69 -4.88
CA ILE A 39 11.60 -11.49 -5.74
C ILE A 39 10.83 -10.37 -5.01
N ILE A 40 9.91 -10.73 -4.11
CA ILE A 40 9.15 -9.80 -3.27
C ILE A 40 9.27 -10.17 -1.79
N THR A 41 9.56 -9.17 -0.94
CA THR A 41 9.63 -9.33 0.52
C THR A 41 8.23 -9.46 1.14
N SER A 42 8.12 -10.03 2.35
CA SER A 42 6.84 -10.16 3.07
C SER A 42 6.14 -8.82 3.33
N GLU A 43 6.91 -7.78 3.64
CA GLU A 43 6.41 -6.42 3.81
C GLU A 43 5.80 -5.87 2.51
N ARG A 44 6.56 -5.94 1.41
CA ARG A 44 6.09 -5.53 0.07
C ARG A 44 4.89 -6.35 -0.40
N MET A 45 4.84 -7.63 -0.06
CA MET A 45 3.67 -8.47 -0.33
C MET A 45 2.41 -7.99 0.43
N THR A 46 2.57 -7.57 1.68
CA THR A 46 1.44 -7.07 2.49
C THR A 46 0.91 -5.76 1.91
N LEU A 47 1.81 -4.82 1.62
CA LEU A 47 1.46 -3.55 0.96
C LEU A 47 0.81 -3.78 -0.42
N PHE A 48 1.35 -4.71 -1.21
CA PHE A 48 0.79 -5.08 -2.51
C PHE A 48 -0.67 -5.55 -2.39
N GLN A 49 -0.98 -6.40 -1.40
CA GLN A 49 -2.35 -6.87 -1.15
C GLN A 49 -3.29 -5.73 -0.79
N GLU A 50 -2.85 -4.80 0.06
CA GLU A 50 -3.64 -3.61 0.42
C GLU A 50 -3.93 -2.74 -0.81
N HIS A 51 -2.93 -2.48 -1.65
CA HIS A 51 -3.09 -1.73 -2.89
C HIS A 51 -4.03 -2.44 -3.87
N LEU A 52 -3.86 -3.75 -4.06
CA LEU A 52 -4.70 -4.55 -4.94
C LEU A 52 -6.16 -4.52 -4.47
N ASN A 53 -6.41 -4.74 -3.18
CA ASN A 53 -7.76 -4.67 -2.60
C ASN A 53 -8.38 -3.30 -2.80
N ARG A 54 -7.61 -2.22 -2.61
CA ARG A 54 -8.08 -0.85 -2.82
C ARG A 54 -8.45 -0.60 -4.28
N ILE A 55 -7.60 -0.99 -5.23
CA ILE A 55 -7.85 -0.79 -6.67
C ILE A 55 -9.09 -1.56 -7.11
N THR A 56 -9.21 -2.82 -6.67
CA THR A 56 -10.28 -3.73 -7.09
C THR A 56 -11.61 -3.47 -6.38
N SER A 57 -11.62 -2.59 -5.38
CA SER A 57 -12.83 -2.05 -4.74
C SER A 57 -13.39 -0.82 -5.46
N ILE A 58 -12.72 -0.31 -6.51
CA ILE A 58 -13.10 0.92 -7.21
C ILE A 58 -13.58 0.57 -8.63
N PRO A 59 -14.78 1.01 -9.05
CA PRO A 59 -15.19 0.92 -10.45
C PRO A 59 -14.22 1.72 -11.34
N PRO A 60 -13.73 1.18 -12.46
CA PRO A 60 -14.26 0.03 -13.20
C PRO A 60 -13.55 -1.32 -12.95
N TYR A 61 -12.64 -1.42 -11.97
CA TYR A 61 -11.75 -2.57 -11.77
C TYR A 61 -12.32 -3.64 -10.83
N GLU A 62 -13.64 -3.68 -10.69
CA GLU A 62 -14.31 -4.60 -9.77
C GLU A 62 -14.06 -6.04 -10.18
N ASN A 63 -13.41 -6.80 -9.28
CA ASN A 63 -13.09 -8.22 -9.41
C ASN A 63 -12.17 -8.62 -10.57
N SER A 64 -11.82 -7.71 -11.49
CA SER A 64 -10.89 -8.00 -12.58
C SER A 64 -10.14 -6.76 -13.05
N ILE A 65 -8.88 -6.96 -13.40
CA ILE A 65 -7.98 -5.90 -13.88
C ILE A 65 -6.91 -6.51 -14.78
N SER A 66 -6.53 -5.82 -15.86
CA SER A 66 -5.40 -6.27 -16.67
C SER A 66 -4.09 -6.07 -15.92
N PHE A 67 -3.12 -6.94 -16.15
CA PHE A 67 -1.83 -6.89 -15.46
C PHE A 67 -1.10 -5.55 -15.67
N ASP A 68 -1.13 -5.01 -16.89
CA ASP A 68 -0.49 -3.73 -17.21
C ASP A 68 -1.16 -2.56 -16.48
N VAL A 69 -2.50 -2.54 -16.45
CA VAL A 69 -3.25 -1.50 -15.72
C VAL A 69 -3.05 -1.64 -14.22
N LEU A 70 -3.00 -2.86 -13.69
CA LEU A 70 -2.72 -3.10 -12.28
C LEU A 70 -1.36 -2.52 -11.86
N ILE A 71 -0.30 -2.78 -12.63
CA ILE A 71 1.03 -2.20 -12.35
C ILE A 71 0.97 -0.69 -12.36
N GLN A 72 0.31 -0.10 -13.36
CA GLN A 72 0.16 1.36 -13.46
C GLN A 72 -0.59 1.93 -12.26
N GLU A 73 -1.75 1.38 -11.91
CA GLU A 73 -2.56 1.86 -10.80
C GLU A 73 -1.85 1.71 -9.45
N ILE A 74 -1.12 0.62 -9.23
CA ILE A 74 -0.30 0.44 -8.03
C ILE A 74 0.81 1.50 -7.99
N ASN A 75 1.56 1.65 -9.08
CA ASN A 75 2.71 2.54 -9.10
C ASN A 75 2.33 4.02 -9.11
N ASN A 76 1.16 4.39 -9.64
CA ASN A 76 0.63 5.77 -9.58
C ASN A 76 0.37 6.24 -8.15
N ASN A 77 0.14 5.31 -7.22
CA ASN A 77 -0.10 5.61 -5.81
C ASN A 77 1.18 5.54 -4.95
N LEU A 78 2.35 5.33 -5.57
CA LEU A 78 3.62 5.15 -4.89
C LEU A 78 4.66 6.17 -5.36
N PRO A 79 5.60 6.56 -4.48
CA PRO A 79 6.75 7.34 -4.92
C PRO A 79 7.66 6.47 -5.81
N GLU A 80 8.37 7.12 -6.75
CA GLU A 80 9.16 6.44 -7.80
C GLU A 80 10.18 5.44 -7.24
N ASN A 81 10.76 5.73 -6.07
CA ASN A 81 11.72 4.87 -5.37
C ASN A 81 11.10 3.63 -4.70
N GLN A 82 9.77 3.53 -4.66
CA GLN A 82 9.04 2.40 -4.10
C GLN A 82 8.19 1.65 -5.13
N ALA A 83 8.18 2.12 -6.38
CA ALA A 83 7.45 1.50 -7.48
C ALA A 83 7.78 0.00 -7.59
N TYR A 84 6.75 -0.79 -7.86
CA TYR A 84 6.89 -2.22 -8.11
C TYR A 84 7.37 -2.45 -9.53
N THR A 85 8.33 -3.35 -9.67
CA THR A 85 8.71 -3.91 -10.96
C THR A 85 7.68 -4.95 -11.42
N SER A 86 7.61 -5.20 -12.73
CA SER A 86 6.73 -6.25 -13.27
C SER A 86 7.05 -7.63 -12.70
N GLU A 87 8.32 -7.91 -12.40
CA GLU A 87 8.75 -9.18 -11.80
C GLU A 87 8.23 -9.33 -10.37
N GLU A 88 8.27 -8.26 -9.56
CA GLU A 88 7.71 -8.25 -8.21
C GLU A 88 6.21 -8.43 -8.20
N VAL A 89 5.47 -7.71 -9.06
CA VAL A 89 4.02 -7.85 -9.18
C VAL A 89 3.65 -9.26 -9.61
N ASN A 90 4.35 -9.83 -10.58
CA ASN A 90 4.11 -11.21 -11.01
C ASN A 90 4.38 -12.22 -9.88
N ALA A 91 5.49 -12.05 -9.14
CA ALA A 91 5.79 -12.89 -7.97
C ALA A 91 4.72 -12.74 -6.88
N ALA A 92 4.19 -11.53 -6.66
CA ALA A 92 3.14 -11.26 -5.70
C ALA A 92 1.83 -11.95 -6.09
N LEU A 93 1.39 -11.74 -7.33
CA LEU A 93 0.17 -12.34 -7.87
C LEU A 93 0.26 -13.86 -7.86
N LYS A 94 1.41 -14.44 -8.24
CA LYS A 94 1.59 -15.90 -8.21
C LYS A 94 1.47 -16.48 -6.80
N LYS A 95 2.08 -15.84 -5.80
CA LYS A 95 1.91 -16.22 -4.39
C LYS A 95 0.46 -16.08 -3.92
N MET A 96 -0.30 -15.11 -4.42
CA MET A 96 -1.73 -14.96 -4.12
C MET A 96 -2.60 -16.00 -4.84
N GLN A 97 -2.24 -16.38 -6.07
CA GLN A 97 -2.87 -17.47 -6.81
C GLN A 97 -2.68 -18.80 -6.10
N ASP A 98 -1.47 -19.10 -5.62
CA ASP A 98 -1.17 -20.31 -4.83
C ASP A 98 -2.02 -20.38 -3.54
N ARG A 99 -2.44 -19.23 -3.02
CA ARG A 99 -3.34 -19.09 -1.86
C ARG A 99 -4.82 -19.10 -2.24
N ASN A 100 -5.16 -19.36 -3.50
CA ASN A 100 -6.53 -19.29 -4.06
C ASN A 100 -7.24 -17.95 -3.78
N LYS A 101 -6.50 -16.84 -3.76
CA LYS A 101 -7.07 -15.49 -3.57
C LYS A 101 -7.41 -14.80 -4.89
N LEU A 102 -6.80 -15.25 -5.98
CA LEU A 102 -7.01 -14.72 -7.32
C LEU A 102 -6.68 -15.78 -8.38
N MET A 103 -7.07 -15.51 -9.61
CA MET A 103 -6.74 -16.27 -10.80
C MET A 103 -6.06 -15.35 -11.82
N ILE A 104 -4.93 -15.79 -12.37
CA ILE A 104 -4.23 -15.08 -13.45
C ILE A 104 -4.54 -15.80 -14.76
N SER A 105 -5.14 -15.10 -15.73
CA SER A 105 -5.29 -15.57 -17.11
C SER A 105 -4.10 -15.05 -17.92
N ASN A 106 -3.17 -15.94 -18.26
CA ASN A 106 -2.03 -15.61 -19.12
C ASN A 106 -2.44 -15.37 -20.58
N GLU A 107 -3.60 -15.88 -21.02
CA GLU A 107 -4.10 -15.69 -22.38
C GLU A 107 -4.61 -14.25 -22.60
N ASP A 108 -5.30 -13.71 -21.60
CA ASP A 108 -5.88 -12.36 -21.66
C ASP A 108 -5.05 -11.31 -20.92
N ASN A 109 -3.96 -11.73 -20.25
CA ASN A 109 -3.17 -10.91 -19.33
C ASN A 109 -4.02 -10.24 -18.23
N MET A 110 -5.01 -10.99 -17.72
CA MET A 110 -6.01 -10.51 -16.75
C MET A 110 -5.84 -11.17 -15.39
N VAL A 111 -6.06 -10.39 -14.34
CA VAL A 111 -6.11 -10.83 -12.95
C VAL A 111 -7.56 -10.78 -12.49
N TYR A 112 -8.08 -11.89 -11.99
CA TYR A 112 -9.44 -12.04 -11.45
C TYR A 112 -9.38 -12.35 -9.95
N LEU A 113 -10.09 -11.60 -9.13
CA LEU A 113 -10.16 -11.84 -7.69
C LEU A 113 -11.28 -12.85 -7.35
N ILE A 114 -11.05 -13.68 -6.34
CA ILE A 114 -11.94 -14.80 -5.94
C ILE A 114 -12.46 -14.57 -4.52
#